data_AF-A0A820KXP4-F1
#
_entry.id   AF-A0A820KXP4-F1
#
_cell.length_a   1.000
_cell.length_b   1.000
_cell.length_c   1.000
_cell.angle_alpha   90.00
_cell.angle_beta   90.00
_cell.angle_gamma   90.00
#
_symmetry.space_group_name_H-M   'P 1'
#
loop_
_entity.id
_entity.type
_entity.pdbx_description
1 polymer ?
#
loop_
_entity_poly.entity_id
_entity_poly.type
_entity_poly.pdbx_seq_one_letter_code
_entity_poly.pdbx_strand_id
1 'polypeptide(L)'
;LSDEPNQFLQPIIDALKDIPYQNGQSTIKNFNLLSLFDEKRMHRYYLYDGSLTTPACFESVIWNVLQEPLPISYDQLRAFQSLYDEHRQPLVNTYRKIQPMGTRKLFRSFHAHHIHDNELKARISTTENHAQRTFINMKIILVLVTFSMMKL
;
A
#
# COMPACT_ATOMS: atom_id res chain seq x y z
N LEU A 1 3.76 7.49 -7.96
CA LEU A 1 4.76 8.47 -7.52
C LEU A 1 4.30 9.83 -7.99
N SER A 2 4.36 10.80 -7.09
CA SER A 2 4.07 12.20 -7.33
C SER A 2 5.40 12.95 -7.42
N ASP A 3 5.42 14.05 -8.16
CA ASP A 3 6.57 14.95 -8.17
C ASP A 3 6.70 15.65 -6.81
N GLU A 4 5.55 15.99 -6.21
CA GLU A 4 5.50 16.65 -4.90
C GLU A 4 5.40 15.67 -3.73
N PRO A 5 6.07 15.96 -2.60
CA PRO A 5 5.91 15.23 -1.34
C PRO A 5 4.48 15.32 -0.78
N ASN A 6 4.02 14.22 -0.21
CA ASN A 6 2.77 14.19 0.54
C ASN A 6 3.00 14.75 1.95
N GLN A 7 2.51 15.96 2.22
CA GLN A 7 2.69 16.64 3.50
C GLN A 7 2.02 15.89 4.67
N PHE A 8 0.90 15.22 4.44
CA PHE A 8 0.21 14.44 5.46
C PHE A 8 0.99 13.18 5.86
N LEU A 9 1.85 12.67 4.97
CA LEU A 9 2.73 11.54 5.27
C LEU A 9 4.02 11.97 5.99
N GLN A 10 4.38 13.25 5.92
CA GLN A 10 5.66 13.76 6.42
C GLN A 10 5.95 13.43 7.90
N PRO A 11 4.99 13.48 8.84
CA PRO A 11 5.24 13.09 10.22
C PRO A 11 5.71 11.63 10.36
N ILE A 12 5.23 10.72 9.50
CA ILE A 12 5.69 9.33 9.47
C ILE A 12 7.12 9.28 8.93
N ILE A 13 7.39 9.98 7.82
CA ILE A 13 8.71 10.03 7.20
C ILE A 13 9.78 10.57 8.16
N ASP A 14 9.44 11.58 8.95
CA ASP A 14 10.36 12.12 9.95
C ASP A 14 10.59 11.13 11.09
N ALA A 15 9.55 10.46 11.58
CA ALA A 15 9.69 9.44 12.61
C ALA A 15 10.57 8.25 12.19
N LEU A 16 10.59 7.88 10.90
CA LEU A 16 11.46 6.83 10.37
C LEU A 16 12.95 7.10 10.61
N LYS A 17 13.36 8.38 10.63
CA LYS A 17 14.76 8.77 10.85
C LYS A 17 15.25 8.39 12.24
N ASP A 18 14.35 8.33 13.21
CA ASP A 18 14.64 7.96 14.60
C ASP A 18 14.69 6.44 14.81
N ILE A 19 14.18 5.65 13.85
CA ILE A 19 14.09 4.19 13.93
C ILE A 19 14.76 3.47 12.75
N PRO A 20 16.04 3.76 12.44
CA PRO A 20 16.71 3.21 11.27
C PRO A 20 16.92 1.68 11.32
N TYR A 21 16.82 1.08 12.51
CA TYR A 21 17.01 -0.35 12.74
C TYR A 21 15.76 -1.00 13.35
N GLN A 22 15.64 -2.30 13.15
CA GLN A 22 14.62 -3.15 13.79
C GLN A 22 14.58 -2.95 15.31
N ASN A 23 13.38 -3.07 15.89
CA ASN A 23 13.04 -2.84 17.31
C ASN A 23 13.13 -1.38 17.78
N GLY A 24 13.49 -0.43 16.90
CA GLY A 24 13.33 0.99 17.18
C GLY A 24 11.87 1.39 17.38
N GLN A 25 11.62 2.35 18.27
CA GLN A 25 10.30 2.91 18.49
C GLN A 25 10.37 4.45 18.48
N SER A 26 9.40 5.08 17.81
CA SER A 26 9.18 6.52 17.86
C SER A 26 7.69 6.80 18.09
N THR A 27 7.36 8.01 18.53
CA THR A 27 5.99 8.44 18.81
C THR A 27 5.65 9.67 18.00
N ILE A 28 4.62 9.58 17.16
CA ILE A 28 4.08 10.71 16.41
C ILE A 28 2.91 11.29 17.22
N LYS A 29 3.05 12.53 17.69
CA LYS A 29 1.97 13.22 18.43
C LYS A 29 0.97 13.82 17.45
N ASN A 30 -0.33 13.76 17.79
CA ASN A 30 -1.42 14.42 17.08
C ASN A 30 -1.49 14.09 15.57
N PHE A 31 -1.36 12.82 15.22
CA PHE A 31 -1.43 12.38 13.83
C PHE A 31 -2.87 12.06 13.40
N ASN A 32 -3.41 12.83 12.45
CA ASN A 32 -4.72 12.52 11.85
C ASN A 32 -4.57 11.53 10.69
N LEU A 33 -4.84 10.25 10.95
CA LEU A 33 -4.79 9.19 9.95
C LEU A 33 -5.70 9.45 8.74
N LEU A 34 -6.86 10.09 8.93
CA LEU A 34 -7.80 10.36 7.86
C LEU A 34 -7.26 11.39 6.87
N SER A 35 -6.32 12.25 7.28
CA SER A 35 -5.71 13.25 6.39
C SER A 35 -4.84 12.64 5.28
N LEU A 36 -4.45 11.37 5.42
CA LEU A 36 -3.77 10.62 4.35
C LEU A 36 -4.72 10.28 3.19
N PHE A 37 -6.03 10.40 3.36
CA PHE A 37 -7.00 9.95 2.38
C PHE A 37 -7.92 11.09 1.97
N ASP A 38 -8.03 11.32 0.67
CA ASP A 38 -9.08 12.19 0.14
C ASP A 38 -10.41 11.45 0.21
N GLU A 39 -11.47 12.08 0.73
CA GLU A 39 -12.81 11.45 0.88
C GLU A 39 -13.28 10.78 -0.40
N LYS A 40 -13.06 11.42 -1.56
CA LYS A 40 -13.41 10.88 -2.88
C LYS A 40 -12.74 9.54 -3.18
N ARG A 41 -11.49 9.35 -2.73
CA ARG A 41 -10.72 8.11 -2.95
C ARG A 41 -11.21 6.99 -2.03
N MET A 42 -11.64 7.33 -0.82
CA MET A 42 -12.14 6.36 0.16
C MET A 42 -13.39 5.62 -0.31
N HIS A 43 -14.20 6.23 -1.17
CA HIS A 43 -15.43 5.61 -1.68
C HIS A 43 -15.20 4.64 -2.86
N ARG A 44 -13.98 4.55 -3.40
CA ARG A 44 -13.66 3.70 -4.55
C ARG A 44 -12.67 2.62 -4.13
N TYR A 45 -13.15 1.41 -3.92
CA TYR A 45 -12.34 0.29 -3.44
C TYR A 45 -12.82 -1.04 -4.02
N TYR A 46 -11.94 -2.04 -3.90
CA TYR A 46 -12.20 -3.44 -4.14
C TYR A 46 -12.25 -4.20 -2.82
N LEU A 47 -13.13 -5.20 -2.74
CA LEU A 47 -13.33 -6.03 -1.57
C LEU A 47 -13.20 -7.51 -1.95
N TYR A 48 -12.42 -8.27 -1.19
CA TYR A 48 -12.30 -9.73 -1.38
C TYR A 48 -11.85 -10.45 -0.10
N ASP A 49 -12.24 -11.72 0.03
CA ASP A 49 -11.74 -12.61 1.07
C ASP A 49 -10.33 -13.11 0.74
N GLY A 50 -9.43 -13.07 1.71
CA GLY A 50 -8.04 -13.48 1.54
C GLY A 50 -7.36 -13.89 2.84
N SER A 51 -6.04 -13.93 2.78
CA SER A 51 -5.19 -14.34 3.89
C SER A 51 -4.28 -13.23 4.37
N LEU A 52 -3.67 -13.46 5.54
CA LEU A 52 -2.47 -12.76 5.96
C LEU A 52 -1.37 -12.90 4.89
N THR A 53 -0.65 -11.81 4.64
CA THR A 53 0.49 -11.79 3.70
C THR A 53 1.81 -12.18 4.36
N THR A 54 1.80 -12.37 5.67
CA THR A 54 2.88 -12.89 6.50
C THR A 54 2.50 -14.26 7.07
N PRO A 55 3.49 -15.15 7.35
CA PRO A 55 3.22 -16.39 8.07
C PRO A 55 2.46 -16.13 9.37
N ALA A 56 1.47 -16.95 9.74
CA ALA A 56 1.13 -18.27 9.17
C ALA A 56 0.14 -18.25 7.97
N CYS A 57 -0.10 -17.11 7.32
CA CYS A 57 -0.91 -17.01 6.10
C CYS A 57 -2.39 -17.43 6.26
N PHE A 58 -2.99 -17.27 7.44
CA PHE A 58 -4.39 -17.65 7.70
C PHE A 58 -5.38 -16.91 6.80
N GLU A 59 -6.38 -17.64 6.27
CA GLU A 59 -7.48 -17.14 5.44
C GLU A 59 -8.61 -16.53 6.28
N SER A 60 -8.26 -15.50 7.05
CA SER A 60 -9.17 -14.86 8.02
C SER A 60 -9.31 -13.35 7.77
N VAL A 61 -8.96 -12.87 6.57
CA VAL A 61 -8.87 -11.43 6.27
C VAL A 61 -9.84 -11.06 5.16
N ILE A 62 -10.64 -10.02 5.41
CA ILE A 62 -11.40 -9.33 4.35
C ILE A 62 -10.59 -8.11 3.91
N TRP A 63 -10.10 -8.13 2.68
CA TRP A 63 -9.26 -7.07 2.14
C TRP A 63 -10.09 -5.95 1.51
N ASN A 64 -9.88 -4.72 1.98
CA ASN A 64 -10.42 -3.49 1.39
C ASN A 64 -9.28 -2.72 0.72
N VAL A 65 -9.23 -2.73 -0.62
CA VAL A 65 -8.13 -2.12 -1.39
C VAL A 65 -8.66 -0.91 -2.16
N LEU A 66 -8.20 0.29 -1.81
CA LEU A 66 -8.57 1.51 -2.53
C LEU A 66 -8.17 1.41 -4.01
N GLN A 67 -9.05 1.89 -4.89
CA GLN A 67 -8.81 1.93 -6.34
C GLN A 67 -7.70 2.93 -6.68
N GLU A 68 -7.74 4.10 -6.05
CA GLU A 68 -6.75 5.14 -6.26
C GLU A 68 -5.69 5.09 -5.17
N PRO A 69 -4.41 5.10 -5.53
CA PRO A 69 -3.34 5.05 -4.56
C PRO A 69 -3.09 6.39 -3.87
N LEU A 70 -2.42 6.34 -2.72
CA LEU A 70 -1.86 7.50 -2.06
C LEU A 70 -0.64 8.02 -2.84
N PRO A 71 -0.68 9.22 -3.44
CA PRO A 71 0.50 9.82 -4.04
C PRO A 71 1.55 10.13 -2.95
N ILE A 72 2.80 9.74 -3.21
CA ILE A 72 3.99 10.06 -2.42
C ILE A 72 5.14 10.41 -3.36
N SER A 73 6.10 11.20 -2.91
CA SER A 73 7.30 11.50 -3.69
C SER A 73 8.30 10.35 -3.69
N TYR A 74 9.25 10.38 -4.61
CA TYR A 74 10.33 9.40 -4.68
C TYR A 74 11.18 9.40 -3.40
N ASP A 75 11.50 10.56 -2.84
CA ASP A 75 12.29 10.68 -1.61
C ASP A 75 11.57 10.10 -0.39
N GLN A 76 10.25 10.31 -0.32
CA GLN A 76 9.43 9.68 0.72
C GLN A 76 9.43 8.16 0.60
N LEU A 77 9.36 7.61 -0.63
CA LEU A 77 9.50 6.17 -0.85
C LEU A 77 10.89 5.67 -0.42
N ARG A 78 11.95 6.43 -0.72
CA ARG A 78 13.33 6.08 -0.36
C ARG A 78 13.56 6.06 1.15
N ALA A 79 12.87 6.90 1.92
CA ALA A 79 12.94 6.88 3.38
C ALA A 79 12.45 5.55 3.98
N PHE A 80 11.41 4.93 3.42
CA PHE A 80 11.00 3.59 3.84
C PHE A 80 12.02 2.51 3.46
N GLN A 81 12.72 2.69 2.34
CA GLN A 81 13.73 1.75 1.85
C GLN A 81 15.11 1.90 2.52
N SER A 82 15.30 2.94 3.34
CA SER A 82 16.55 3.17 4.08
C SER A 82 16.57 2.53 5.47
N LEU A 83 15.54 1.76 5.83
CA LEU A 83 15.48 1.03 7.09
C LEU A 83 16.27 -0.29 7.00
N TYR A 84 16.74 -0.78 8.14
CA TYR A 84 17.55 -1.99 8.24
C TYR A 84 16.97 -2.99 9.24
N ASP A 85 17.20 -4.27 8.99
CA ASP A 85 16.86 -5.36 9.91
C ASP A 85 17.90 -5.50 11.04
N GLU A 86 17.69 -6.48 11.93
CA GLU A 86 18.59 -6.81 13.03
C GLU A 86 20.01 -7.23 12.58
N HIS A 87 20.14 -7.70 11.34
CA HIS A 87 21.40 -8.10 10.70
C HIS A 87 22.00 -6.97 9.83
N ARG A 88 21.49 -5.74 9.97
CA ARG A 88 21.88 -4.56 9.20
C ARG A 88 21.73 -4.73 7.70
N GLN A 89 20.81 -5.59 7.26
CA GLN A 89 20.44 -5.71 5.85
C GLN A 89 19.32 -4.71 5.54
N PRO A 90 19.31 -4.10 4.35
CA PRO A 90 18.23 -3.21 3.95
C PRO A 90 16.87 -3.92 3.98
N LEU A 91 15.88 -3.31 4.64
CA LEU A 91 14.49 -3.77 4.64
C LEU A 91 13.80 -3.41 3.33
N VAL A 92 14.18 -4.12 2.27
CA VAL A 92 13.63 -3.97 0.92
C VAL A 92 12.86 -5.22 0.52
N ASN A 93 11.94 -5.07 -0.44
CA ASN A 93 11.14 -6.17 -0.97
C ASN A 93 10.31 -6.93 0.09
N THR A 94 9.84 -6.23 1.11
CA THR A 94 8.98 -6.74 2.19
C THR A 94 7.54 -6.96 1.72
N TYR A 95 7.34 -7.77 0.67
CA TYR A 95 6.03 -8.08 0.12
C TYR A 95 5.92 -9.55 -0.32
N ARG A 96 4.69 -10.08 -0.27
CA ARG A 96 4.35 -11.42 -0.77
C ARG A 96 4.08 -11.37 -2.28
N LYS A 97 4.51 -12.39 -3.03
CA LYS A 97 4.16 -12.56 -4.45
C LYS A 97 2.64 -12.70 -4.64
N ILE A 98 2.14 -12.31 -5.80
CA ILE A 98 0.73 -12.47 -6.18
C ILE A 98 0.34 -13.95 -6.04
N GLN A 99 -0.82 -14.19 -5.46
CA GLN A 99 -1.38 -15.52 -5.31
C GLN A 99 -2.51 -15.74 -6.33
N PRO A 100 -2.69 -16.95 -6.87
CA PRO A 100 -3.72 -17.24 -7.88
C PRO A 100 -5.13 -16.88 -7.39
N MET A 101 -5.96 -16.24 -8.22
CA MET A 101 -7.31 -15.79 -7.83
C MET A 101 -8.22 -16.94 -7.36
N GLY A 102 -8.07 -18.12 -7.96
CA GLY A 102 -8.91 -19.28 -7.64
C GLY A 102 -10.39 -18.98 -7.88
N THR A 103 -11.24 -19.42 -6.95
CA THR A 103 -12.70 -19.26 -7.02
C THR A 103 -13.22 -18.03 -6.28
N ARG A 104 -12.32 -17.15 -5.81
CA ARG A 104 -12.69 -15.98 -4.99
C ARG A 104 -13.50 -14.98 -5.80
N LYS A 105 -14.43 -14.30 -5.12
CA LYS A 105 -15.22 -13.21 -5.69
C LYS A 105 -14.57 -11.88 -5.36
N LEU A 106 -14.51 -10.99 -6.36
CA LEU A 106 -14.03 -9.62 -6.21
C LEU A 106 -15.22 -8.68 -6.32
N PHE A 107 -15.45 -7.89 -5.28
CA PHE A 107 -16.45 -6.84 -5.29
C PHE A 107 -15.77 -5.49 -5.50
N ARG A 108 -16.50 -4.52 -6.04
CA ARG A 108 -16.05 -3.12 -6.21
C ARG A 108 -17.16 -2.18 -5.77
N SER A 109 -16.79 -1.05 -5.17
CA SER A 109 -17.75 -0.05 -4.69
C SER A 109 -18.23 0.94 -5.76
N PHE A 110 -17.66 0.89 -6.96
CA PHE A 110 -17.91 1.84 -8.05
C PHE A 110 -18.40 1.13 -9.32
N HIS A 111 -19.13 1.87 -10.15
CA HIS A 111 -19.73 1.34 -11.37
C HIS A 111 -18.69 1.29 -12.50
N ALA A 112 -18.81 0.30 -13.42
CA ALA A 112 -18.07 0.38 -14.67
C ALA A 112 -18.66 1.52 -15.50
N HIS A 113 -17.82 2.44 -15.96
CA HIS A 113 -18.23 3.32 -17.05
C HIS A 113 -18.51 2.45 -18.29
N HIS A 114 -19.64 2.68 -18.97
CA HIS A 114 -19.86 2.14 -20.31
C HIS A 114 -18.79 2.71 -21.23
N ILE A 115 -17.94 1.85 -21.78
CA ILE A 115 -16.78 2.23 -22.58
C ILE A 115 -16.89 1.49 -23.91
N HIS A 116 -16.91 2.22 -25.02
CA HIS A 116 -16.87 1.67 -26.37
C HIS A 116 -15.57 0.85 -26.57
N ASP A 117 -15.64 -0.28 -27.28
CA ASP A 117 -14.59 -1.31 -27.37
C ASP A 117 -13.17 -0.82 -27.72
N ASN A 118 -13.04 0.34 -28.37
CA ASN A 118 -11.74 0.95 -28.70
C ASN A 118 -11.02 1.53 -27.47
N GLU A 119 -11.75 2.07 -26.50
CA GLU A 119 -11.17 2.52 -25.22
C GLU A 119 -10.83 1.33 -24.32
N LEU A 120 -11.50 0.18 -24.45
CA LEU A 120 -11.20 -1.02 -23.64
C LEU A 120 -9.79 -1.55 -23.95
N LYS A 121 -9.37 -1.53 -25.22
CA LYS A 121 -8.01 -1.91 -25.64
C LYS A 121 -6.95 -0.96 -25.10
N ALA A 122 -7.22 0.35 -25.14
CA ALA A 122 -6.33 1.36 -24.54
C ALA A 122 -6.24 1.19 -23.01
N ARG A 123 -7.36 0.87 -22.36
CA ARG A 123 -7.45 0.59 -20.93
C ARG A 123 -6.72 -0.68 -20.53
N ILE A 124 -6.75 -1.76 -21.31
CA ILE A 124 -5.98 -2.99 -21.02
C ILE A 124 -4.47 -2.70 -21.01
N SER A 125 -3.94 -1.94 -21.98
CA SER A 125 -2.52 -1.54 -21.99
C SER A 125 -2.13 -0.61 -20.83
N THR A 126 -3.06 0.25 -20.39
CA THR A 126 -2.86 1.08 -19.20
C THR A 126 -3.11 0.32 -17.91
N THR A 127 -3.85 -0.80 -17.93
CA THR A 127 -4.09 -1.67 -16.77
C THR A 127 -2.85 -2.48 -16.44
N GLU A 128 -2.01 -2.85 -17.41
CA GLU A 128 -0.68 -3.42 -17.14
C GLU A 128 0.24 -2.42 -16.43
N ASN A 129 0.24 -1.16 -16.88
CA ASN A 129 0.93 -0.06 -16.21
C ASN A 129 0.31 0.31 -14.86
N HIS A 130 -1.02 0.21 -14.72
CA HIS A 130 -1.73 0.47 -13.48
C HIS A 130 -1.52 -0.65 -12.48
N ALA A 131 -1.48 -1.93 -12.90
CA ALA A 131 -1.11 -3.05 -12.07
C ALA A 131 0.30 -2.82 -11.49
N GLN A 132 1.28 -2.43 -12.32
CA GLN A 132 2.61 -2.00 -11.89
C GLN A 132 2.60 -0.85 -10.87
N ARG A 133 1.68 0.12 -11.01
CA ARG A 133 1.51 1.23 -10.05
C ARG A 133 0.80 0.79 -8.77
N THR A 134 -0.28 0.01 -8.83
CA THR A 134 -0.93 -0.63 -7.68
C THR A 134 0.07 -1.50 -6.92
N PHE A 135 1.00 -2.17 -7.61
CA PHE A 135 2.12 -2.88 -6.99
C PHE A 135 3.07 -1.97 -6.20
N ILE A 136 3.27 -0.71 -6.59
CA ILE A 136 4.05 0.26 -5.80
C ILE A 136 3.26 0.72 -4.57
N ASN A 137 1.94 0.86 -4.68
CA ASN A 137 1.12 1.42 -3.61
C ASN A 137 0.68 0.39 -2.56
N MET A 138 0.57 -0.88 -2.95
CA MET A 138 0.50 -2.01 -2.00
C MET A 138 1.77 -2.12 -1.15
N LYS A 139 2.93 -1.68 -1.66
CA LYS A 139 4.19 -1.64 -0.88
C LYS A 139 4.12 -0.64 0.27
N ILE A 140 3.38 0.47 0.15
CA ILE A 140 3.29 1.48 1.21
C ILE A 140 2.32 1.03 2.32
N ILE A 141 1.16 0.49 1.94
CA ILE A 141 0.17 -0.03 2.92
C ILE A 141 0.74 -1.23 3.67
N LEU A 142 1.48 -2.11 3.00
CA LEU A 142 2.10 -3.24 3.69
C LEU A 142 3.20 -2.78 4.65
N VAL A 143 3.99 -1.75 4.35
CA VAL A 143 5.01 -1.23 5.29
C VAL A 143 4.38 -0.65 6.56
N LEU A 144 3.20 -0.04 6.48
CA LEU A 144 2.45 0.43 7.66
C LEU A 144 1.85 -0.74 8.47
N VAL A 145 1.44 -1.83 7.82
CA VAL A 145 0.86 -3.00 8.49
C VAL A 145 1.94 -3.96 9.03
N THR A 146 3.09 -4.08 8.37
CA THR A 146 4.20 -4.94 8.82
C THR A 146 4.82 -4.43 10.11
N PHE A 147 4.84 -3.10 10.34
CA PHE A 147 5.30 -2.54 11.62
C PHE A 147 4.34 -2.84 12.78
N SER A 148 3.05 -3.08 12.50
CA SER A 148 2.06 -3.46 13.53
C SER A 148 2.09 -4.96 13.87
N MET A 149 2.54 -5.81 12.94
CA MET A 149 2.56 -7.27 13.14
C MET A 149 3.91 -7.85 13.60
N MET A 150 4.91 -7.02 13.86
CA MET A 150 6.18 -7.41 14.51
C MET A 150 6.12 -7.33 16.05
N LYS A 151 4.93 -7.31 16.65
CA LYS A 151 4.72 -7.58 18.07
C LYS A 151 4.05 -8.94 18.24
N LEU A 152 4.87 -9.97 18.43
CA LEU A 152 4.66 -10.94 19.50
C LEU A 152 5.56 -10.53 20.65
#